data_AF-A0A2G8S7U7-F1
#
_entry.id   AF-A0A2G8S7U7-F1
#
_cell.length_a   1.000
_cell.length_b   1.000
_cell.length_c   1.000
_cell.angle_alpha   90.00
_cell.angle_beta   90.00
_cell.angle_gamma   90.00
#
_symmetry.space_group_name_H-M   'P 1'
#
loop_
_entity.id
_entity.type
_entity.pdbx_description
1 polymer ?
#
loop_
_entity_poly.entity_id
_entity_poly.type
_entity_poly.pdbx_seq_one_letter_code
_entity_poly.pdbx_strand_id
1 'polypeptide(L)'
;MADIFSEFFQQLWNLRVSVYSNVASLALLIYDWQLTFGDEVDVIWMSKARLSRLLFLWIRYSGIAIHAFISGMYLIADPSPTLYVISRGR
;
A
#
# COMPACT_ATOMS: atom_id res chain seq x y z
N MET A 1 7.24 19.02 -32.07
CA MET A 1 8.37 18.19 -31.60
C MET A 1 8.69 18.47 -30.14
N ALA A 2 8.92 19.72 -29.72
CA ALA A 2 9.17 20.06 -28.30
C ALA A 2 8.04 19.64 -27.35
N ASP A 3 6.77 19.76 -27.77
CA ASP A 3 5.61 19.40 -26.95
C ASP A 3 5.48 17.89 -26.71
N ILE A 4 5.90 17.07 -27.68
CA ILE A 4 5.87 15.60 -27.54
C ILE A 4 6.88 15.17 -26.47
N PHE A 5 8.06 15.80 -26.46
CA PHE A 5 9.08 15.52 -25.45
C PHE A 5 8.63 15.93 -24.06
N SER A 6 8.00 17.10 -23.89
CA SER A 6 7.51 17.54 -22.58
C SER A 6 6.38 16.64 -22.05
N GLU A 7 5.43 16.23 -22.90
CA GLU A 7 4.40 15.27 -22.52
C GLU A 7 4.99 13.93 -22.09
N PHE A 8 5.99 13.43 -22.81
CA PHE A 8 6.68 12.20 -22.46
C PHE A 8 7.39 12.30 -21.10
N PHE A 9 8.11 13.40 -20.83
CA PHE A 9 8.73 13.62 -19.53
C PHE A 9 7.70 13.72 -18.39
N GLN A 10 6.55 14.34 -18.64
CA GLN A 10 5.46 14.42 -17.67
C GLN A 10 4.88 13.05 -17.33
N GLN A 11 4.73 12.16 -18.32
CA GLN A 11 4.29 10.79 -18.10
C GLN A 11 5.26 10.01 -17.21
N LEU A 12 6.57 10.12 -17.47
CA LEU A 12 7.61 9.49 -16.63
C LEU A 12 7.59 10.03 -15.20
N TRP A 13 7.36 11.33 -15.02
CA TRP A 13 7.22 11.94 -13.71
C TRP A 13 6.00 11.41 -12.95
N ASN A 14 4.84 11.36 -13.60
CA ASN A 14 3.60 10.88 -13.00
C ASN A 14 3.70 9.41 -12.57
N LEU A 15 4.39 8.57 -13.35
CA LEU A 15 4.64 7.16 -12.98
C LEU A 15 5.42 7.06 -11.67
N ARG A 16 6.49 7.83 -11.52
CA ARG A 16 7.31 7.84 -10.29
C ARG A 16 6.53 8.33 -9.09
N VAL A 17 5.81 9.44 -9.23
CA VAL A 17 4.99 10.01 -8.16
C VAL A 17 3.94 8.99 -7.70
N SER A 18 3.33 8.26 -8.63
CA SER A 18 2.34 7.22 -8.32
C SER A 18 2.94 6.11 -7.45
N VAL A 19 4.13 5.60 -7.79
CA VAL A 19 4.81 4.54 -7.02
C VAL A 19 5.15 4.98 -5.61
N TYR A 20 5.78 6.17 -5.46
CA TYR A 20 6.12 6.69 -4.13
C TYR A 20 4.87 6.96 -3.28
N SER A 21 3.82 7.51 -3.89
CA SER A 21 2.56 7.79 -3.19
C SER A 21 1.86 6.51 -2.75
N ASN A 22 1.94 5.45 -3.56
CA ASN A 22 1.36 4.15 -3.22
C ASN A 22 2.05 3.54 -1.99
N VAL A 23 3.39 3.53 -1.97
CA VAL A 23 4.18 3.04 -0.82
C VAL A 23 3.93 3.88 0.43
N ALA A 24 3.87 5.21 0.29
CA ALA A 24 3.55 6.10 1.41
C ALA A 24 2.13 5.86 1.95
N SER A 25 1.15 5.64 1.08
CA SER A 25 -0.22 5.28 1.46
C SER A 25 -0.27 3.95 2.21
N LEU A 26 0.50 2.95 1.78
CA LEU A 26 0.60 1.67 2.48
C LEU A 26 1.22 1.82 3.87
N ALA A 27 2.27 2.63 4.00
CA ALA A 27 2.89 2.90 5.30
C ALA A 27 1.92 3.60 6.27
N LEU A 28 1.16 4.58 5.79
CA LEU A 28 0.11 5.25 6.58
C LEU A 28 -1.01 4.29 6.99
N LEU A 29 -1.42 3.39 6.10
CA LEU A 29 -2.46 2.40 6.35
C LEU A 29 -2.03 1.40 7.44
N ILE A 30 -0.76 0.94 7.41
CA ILE A 30 -0.20 0.09 8.47
C ILE A 30 -0.13 0.86 9.80
N TYR A 31 0.27 2.13 9.75
CA TYR A 31 0.37 2.96 10.94
C TYR A 31 -1.00 3.15 11.62
N ASP A 32 -2.04 3.49 10.85
CA ASP A 32 -3.40 3.62 11.34
C ASP A 32 -3.95 2.28 11.87
N TRP A 33 -3.62 1.19 11.18
CA TRP A 33 -3.97 -0.15 11.63
C TRP A 33 -3.38 -0.47 13.00
N GLN A 34 -2.10 -0.16 13.20
CA GLN A 34 -1.38 -0.49 14.42
C GLN A 34 -1.89 0.31 15.62
N LEU A 35 -2.33 1.55 15.39
CA LEU A 35 -2.89 2.41 16.44
C LEU A 35 -4.22 1.89 16.97
N THR A 36 -5.05 1.34 16.09
CA THR A 36 -6.38 0.82 16.43
C THR A 36 -6.38 -0.67 16.78
N PHE A 37 -5.28 -1.39 16.56
CA PHE A 37 -5.16 -2.83 16.84
C PHE A 37 -5.34 -3.16 18.34
N GLY A 38 -4.87 -2.31 19.24
CA GLY A 38 -5.03 -2.52 20.69
C GLY A 38 -6.51 -2.59 21.10
N ASP A 39 -7.28 -1.59 20.68
CA ASP A 39 -8.72 -1.51 20.96
C ASP A 39 -9.49 -2.63 20.25
N GLU A 40 -9.04 -3.06 19.07
CA GLU A 40 -9.64 -4.20 18.36
C GLU A 40 -9.51 -5.50 19.13
N VAL A 41 -8.33 -5.79 19.68
CA VAL A 41 -8.13 -7.03 20.44
C VAL A 41 -9.03 -7.01 21.68
N ASP A 42 -9.10 -5.90 22.40
CA ASP A 42 -9.90 -5.84 23.62
C ASP A 42 -11.41 -5.87 23.35
N VAL A 43 -11.91 -5.11 22.37
CA VAL A 43 -13.34 -4.97 22.11
C VAL A 43 -13.86 -6.09 21.21
N ILE A 44 -13.16 -6.36 20.11
CA ILE A 44 -13.65 -7.22 19.05
C ILE A 44 -13.32 -8.67 19.37
N TRP A 45 -12.16 -8.99 19.95
CA TRP A 45 -11.81 -10.39 20.26
C TRP A 45 -12.47 -10.91 21.54
N MET A 46 -12.94 -10.04 22.44
CA MET A 46 -13.79 -10.43 23.59
C MET A 46 -15.31 -10.35 23.31
N SER A 47 -15.76 -9.71 22.22
CA SER A 47 -17.20 -9.53 21.92
C SER A 47 -17.95 -10.82 21.56
N LYS A 48 -19.12 -11.08 22.16
CA LYS A 48 -19.95 -12.27 21.84
C LYS A 48 -20.55 -12.27 20.43
N ALA A 49 -20.52 -11.15 19.71
CA ALA A 49 -21.12 -11.01 18.39
C ALA A 49 -20.23 -11.60 17.27
N ARG A 50 -20.48 -12.88 16.93
CA ARG A 50 -19.67 -13.62 15.94
C ARG A 50 -19.74 -13.06 14.52
N LEU A 51 -20.92 -12.61 14.06
CA LEU A 51 -21.10 -12.15 12.69
C LEU A 51 -20.44 -10.78 12.45
N SER A 52 -20.75 -9.80 13.30
CA SER A 52 -20.17 -8.45 13.20
C SER A 52 -18.64 -8.47 13.35
N ARG A 53 -18.11 -9.31 14.25
CA ARG A 53 -16.67 -9.58 14.38
C ARG A 53 -16.08 -10.09 13.07
N LEU A 54 -16.71 -11.09 12.47
CA LEU A 54 -16.18 -11.73 11.26
C LEU A 54 -16.22 -10.79 10.06
N LEU A 55 -17.32 -10.04 9.85
CA LEU A 55 -17.41 -9.03 8.78
C LEU A 55 -16.38 -7.91 8.98
N PHE A 56 -16.21 -7.43 10.21
CA PHE A 56 -15.27 -6.37 10.51
C PHE A 56 -13.83 -6.79 10.20
N LEU A 57 -13.41 -7.97 10.67
CA LEU A 57 -12.09 -8.52 10.35
C LEU A 57 -11.95 -8.76 8.84
N TRP A 58 -12.98 -9.29 8.18
CA TRP A 58 -12.96 -9.51 6.73
C TRP A 58 -12.70 -8.22 5.95
N ILE A 59 -13.48 -7.16 6.21
CA ILE A 59 -13.38 -5.90 5.46
C ILE A 59 -12.02 -5.27 5.68
N ARG A 60 -11.55 -5.22 6.93
CA ARG A 60 -10.30 -4.55 7.29
C ARG A 60 -9.06 -5.27 6.76
N TYR A 61 -8.95 -6.58 7.00
CA TYR A 61 -7.78 -7.34 6.58
C TYR A 61 -7.77 -7.61 5.06
N SER A 62 -8.94 -7.73 4.41
CA SER A 62 -8.98 -7.82 2.94
C SER A 62 -8.54 -6.51 2.29
N GLY A 63 -8.94 -5.35 2.82
CA GLY A 63 -8.49 -4.04 2.33
C GLY A 63 -6.98 -3.88 2.42
N ILE A 64 -6.39 -4.22 3.56
CA ILE A 64 -4.93 -4.19 3.77
C ILE A 64 -4.23 -5.17 2.81
N ALA A 65 -4.74 -6.39 2.67
CA ALA A 65 -4.15 -7.41 1.79
C ALA A 65 -4.20 -7.00 0.31
N ILE A 66 -5.31 -6.45 -0.16
CA ILE A 66 -5.47 -5.96 -1.54
C ILE A 66 -4.52 -4.78 -1.80
N HIS A 67 -4.46 -3.81 -0.89
CA HIS A 67 -3.53 -2.68 -1.01
C HIS A 67 -2.07 -3.13 -1.02
N ALA A 68 -1.70 -4.06 -0.15
CA ALA A 68 -0.34 -4.63 -0.10
C ALA A 68 0.00 -5.38 -1.38
N PHE A 69 -0.93 -6.17 -1.92
CA PHE A 69 -0.76 -6.88 -3.18
C PHE A 69 -0.57 -5.92 -4.35
N ILE A 70 -1.42 -4.90 -4.46
CA ILE A 70 -1.34 -3.87 -5.51
C ILE A 70 -0.02 -3.11 -5.40
N SER A 71 0.39 -2.70 -4.20
CA SER A 71 1.68 -2.03 -3.98
C SER A 71 2.85 -2.92 -4.40
N GLY A 72 2.83 -4.20 -4.05
CA GLY A 72 3.83 -5.18 -4.50
C GLY A 72 3.88 -5.34 -6.02
N MET A 73 2.73 -5.35 -6.70
CA MET A 73 2.68 -5.37 -8.16
C MET A 73 3.27 -4.11 -8.78
N TYR A 74 2.99 -2.92 -8.23
CA TYR A 74 3.57 -1.66 -8.70
C TYR A 74 5.08 -1.64 -8.56
N LEU A 75 5.63 -2.26 -7.51
CA LEU A 75 7.08 -2.39 -7.34
C LEU A 75 7.71 -3.33 -8.37
N ILE A 76 7.07 -4.47 -8.68
CA ILE A 76 7.59 -5.43 -9.67
C ILE A 76 7.51 -4.88 -11.10
N ALA A 77 6.46 -4.10 -11.39
CA ALA A 77 6.23 -3.53 -12.71
C ALA A 77 7.09 -2.29 -13.02
N ASP A 78 7.73 -1.69 -12.01
CA ASP A 78 8.62 -0.55 -12.21
C ASP A 78 10.03 -1.03 -12.63
N PRO A 79 10.50 -0.73 -13.85
CA PRO A 79 11.84 -1.11 -14.32
C PRO A 79 12.94 -0.18 -13.77
N SER A 80 12.65 0.71 -12.81
CA SER A 80 13.62 1.66 -12.27
C SER A 80 14.72 0.97 -11.45
N PRO A 81 15.98 1.46 -11.53
CA PRO A 81 17.14 0.85 -10.86
C PRO A 81 17.10 0.92 -9.31
N THR A 82 16.05 1.47 -8.72
CA THR A 82 15.87 1.61 -7.27
C THR A 82 15.83 0.25 -6.56
N LEU A 83 15.24 -0.77 -7.18
CA LEU A 83 15.21 -2.14 -6.63
C LEU A 83 16.57 -2.85 -6.70
N TYR A 84 17.41 -2.50 -7.68
CA TYR A 84 18.78 -3.03 -7.78
C TYR A 84 19.70 -2.51 -6.66
N VAL A 85 19.47 -1.27 -6.18
CA VAL A 85 20.25 -0.69 -5.07
C VAL A 85 19.87 -1.33 -3.72
N ILE A 86 18.59 -1.63 -3.51
CA ILE A 86 18.11 -2.26 -2.26
C ILE A 86 18.46 -3.75 -2.22
N SER A 87 18.46 -4.46 -3.36
CA SER A 87 18.78 -5.89 -3.40
C SER A 87 20.28 -6.21 -3.36
N ARG A 88 21.14 -5.24 -3.72
CA ARG A 88 22.62 -5.40 -3.75
C ARG A 88 23.34 -4.69 -2.59
N GLY A 89 22.61 -3.95 -1.76
CA GLY A 89 23.12 -3.27 -0.56
C GLY A 89 23.12 -4.16 0.70
N ARG A 90 23.17 -5.48 0.54
CA ARG A 90 23.30 -6.45 1.63
C ARG A 90 24.48 -7.38 1.37
#